data_AF-A0A920BJA5-F1
#
_entry.id   AF-A0A920BJA5-F1
#
_cell.length_a   1.000
_cell.length_b   1.000
_cell.length_c   1.000
_cell.angle_alpha   90.00
_cell.angle_beta   90.00
_cell.angle_gamma   90.00
#
_symmetry.space_group_name_H-M   'P 1'
#
loop_
_entity.id
_entity.type
_entity.pdbx_description
1 polymer ?
#
loop_
_entity_poly.entity_id
_entity_poly.type
_entity_poly.pdbx_seq_one_letter_code
_entity_poly.pdbx_strand_id
1 'polypeptide(L)' 'MGPLNAVGDSFKAKMKMWGIRYRVKSTVVEYERDRLIAWAHLGKHRWRYELDDVPDGTRITETFDWSFSVFLDSLK' A
#
# COMPACT_ATOMS: atom_id res chain seq x y z
N MET A 1 4.03 10.09 13.35
CA MET A 1 4.37 9.75 11.95
C MET A 1 4.34 11.06 11.19
N GLY A 2 5.37 11.31 10.39
CA GLY A 2 5.44 12.47 9.51
C GLY A 2 4.61 12.27 8.23
N PRO A 3 4.63 13.26 7.32
CA PRO A 3 4.06 13.12 5.98
C PRO A 3 4.71 11.96 5.20
N LEU A 4 3.99 11.39 4.23
CA LEU A 4 4.48 10.33 3.34
C LEU A 4 5.05 10.97 2.07
N ASN A 5 6.38 11.06 1.99
CA ASN A 5 7.07 11.78 0.91
C ASN A 5 8.16 10.95 0.23
N ALA A 6 8.44 9.73 0.71
CA ALA A 6 9.47 8.89 0.14
C ALA A 6 9.26 7.40 0.44
N VAL A 7 10.02 6.56 -0.27
CA VAL A 7 10.22 5.15 0.07
C VAL A 7 10.80 5.04 1.48
N GLY A 8 10.29 4.08 2.25
CA GLY A 8 10.69 3.84 3.65
C GLY A 8 9.83 4.57 4.68
N ASP A 9 9.09 5.61 4.28
CA ASP A 9 8.08 6.21 5.15
C ASP A 9 7.02 5.18 5.53
N SER A 10 6.43 5.32 6.71
CA SER A 10 5.45 4.34 7.20
C SER A 10 4.20 4.99 7.73
N PHE A 11 3.10 4.29 7.52
CA PHE A 11 1.82 4.66 8.09
C PHE A 11 1.10 3.52 8.79
N LYS A 12 0.07 3.86 9.56
CA LYS A 12 -0.78 2.92 10.28
C LYS A 12 -2.22 3.07 9.82
N ALA A 13 -2.78 1.99 9.28
CA ALA A 13 -4.21 1.90 8.97
C ALA A 13 -4.93 1.20 10.12
N LYS A 14 -6.07 1.75 10.56
CA LYS A 14 -6.98 1.05 11.46
C LYS A 14 -7.86 0.15 10.60
N MET A 15 -7.94 -1.13 10.94
CA MET A 15 -8.75 -2.11 10.24
C MET A 15 -9.72 -2.77 11.21
N LYS A 16 -10.81 -3.30 10.66
CA LYS A 16 -11.76 -4.15 11.39
C LYS A 16 -12.07 -5.35 10.51
N MET A 17 -11.79 -6.56 10.99
CA MET A 17 -12.07 -7.81 10.28
C MET A 17 -12.67 -8.80 11.26
N TRP A 18 -13.77 -9.46 10.89
CA TRP A 18 -14.49 -10.42 11.76
C TRP A 18 -14.79 -9.88 13.17
N GLY A 19 -15.13 -8.59 13.27
CA GLY A 19 -15.38 -7.92 14.56
C GLY A 19 -14.14 -7.47 15.33
N ILE A 20 -12.95 -7.98 14.99
CA ILE A 20 -11.68 -7.65 15.63
C ILE A 20 -11.11 -6.36 15.02
N ARG A 21 -10.83 -5.38 15.87
CA ARG A 21 -10.13 -4.14 15.48
C ARG A 21 -8.63 -4.34 15.63
N TYR A 22 -7.87 -4.01 14.60
CA TYR A 22 -6.41 -4.07 14.63
C TYR A 22 -5.80 -2.89 13.86
N ARG A 23 -4.48 -2.73 13.99
CA ARG A 23 -3.72 -1.70 13.27
C ARG A 23 -2.68 -2.38 12.41
N VAL A 24 -2.68 -2.06 11.13
CA VAL A 24 -1.64 -2.51 10.20
C VAL A 24 -0.63 -1.38 10.04
N LYS A 25 0.64 -1.66 10.30
CA LYS A 25 1.74 -0.78 9.91
C LYS A 25 2.14 -1.14 8.47
N SER A 26 2.07 -0.17 7.58
CA SER A 26 2.51 -0.27 6.20
C SER A 26 3.73 0.62 5.97
N THR A 27 4.62 0.19 5.10
CA THR A 27 5.79 0.96 4.67
C THR A 27 5.65 1.25 3.18
N VAL A 28 5.96 2.48 2.78
CA VAL A 28 6.03 2.90 1.37
C VAL A 28 7.21 2.18 0.71
N VAL A 29 6.96 1.48 -0.38
CA VAL A 29 7.96 0.69 -1.13
C VAL A 29 8.20 1.22 -2.54
N GLU A 30 7.27 2.02 -3.07
CA GLU A 30 7.46 2.79 -4.31
C GLU A 30 6.81 4.16 -4.10
N TYR A 31 7.43 5.21 -4.61
CA TYR A 31 6.93 6.57 -4.47
C TYR A 31 7.39 7.43 -5.64
N GLU A 32 6.44 8.10 -6.28
CA GLU A 32 6.63 9.22 -7.18
C GLU A 32 5.58 10.27 -6.84
N ARG A 33 6.02 11.49 -6.55
CA ARG A 33 5.12 12.57 -6.13
C ARG A 33 4.03 12.77 -7.17
N ASP A 34 2.78 12.81 -6.70
CA ASP A 34 1.56 13.03 -7.49
C ASP A 34 1.32 12.02 -8.63
N ARG A 35 2.03 10.89 -8.64
CA ARG A 35 1.94 9.88 -9.70
C ARG A 35 1.78 8.46 -9.17
N LEU A 36 2.52 8.09 -8.14
CA LEU A 36 2.57 6.71 -7.69
C LEU A 36 2.87 6.60 -6.21
N ILE A 37 2.13 5.73 -5.54
CA ILE A 37 2.50 5.26 -4.20
C ILE A 37 2.18 3.76 -4.09
N ALA A 38 3.18 2.98 -3.69
CA ALA A 38 2.97 1.60 -3.30
C ALA A 38 3.40 1.36 -1.86
N TRP A 39 2.69 0.49 -1.15
CA TRP A 39 3.02 0.12 0.21
C TRP A 39 2.83 -1.38 0.44
N ALA A 40 3.54 -1.87 1.44
CA ALA A 40 3.43 -3.24 1.91
C ALA A 40 3.44 -3.27 3.44
N HIS A 41 2.75 -4.25 4.01
CA HIS A 41 2.85 -4.54 5.43
C HIS A 41 3.65 -5.83 5.68
N LEU A 42 3.58 -6.38 6.90
CA LEU A 42 4.29 -7.60 7.30
C LEU A 42 4.12 -8.79 6.35
N GLY A 43 2.97 -8.92 5.68
CA GLY A 43 2.68 -10.01 4.73
C GLY A 43 3.31 -9.79 3.35
N LYS A 44 4.01 -8.67 3.12
CA LYS A 44 4.75 -8.29 1.91
C LYS A 44 3.97 -8.18 0.60
N HIS A 45 2.70 -8.61 0.56
CA HIS A 45 1.80 -8.22 -0.53
C HIS A 45 1.83 -6.70 -0.72
N ARG A 46 1.72 -6.29 -1.99
CA ARG A 46 1.88 -4.89 -2.37
C ARG A 46 0.55 -4.32 -2.82
N TRP A 47 0.17 -3.21 -2.20
CA TRP A 47 -0.86 -2.34 -2.73
C TRP A 47 -0.15 -1.22 -3.48
N ARG A 48 -0.59 -0.91 -4.69
CA ARG A 48 -0.08 0.20 -5.50
C ARG A 48 -1.24 1.04 -6.01
N TYR A 49 -1.12 2.35 -5.84
CA TYR A 49 -1.93 3.36 -6.51
C TYR A 49 -1.09 4.07 -7.55
N GLU A 50 -1.59 4.09 -8.78
CA GLU A 50 -1.13 4.95 -9.87
C GLU A 50 -2.18 6.04 -10.08
N LEU A 51 -1.72 7.29 -10.20
CA LEU A 51 -2.53 8.49 -10.25
C LEU A 51 -2.34 9.16 -11.61
N ASP A 52 -3.44 9.26 -12.34
CA ASP A 52 -3.51 9.97 -13.61
C ASP A 52 -4.45 11.17 -13.49
N ASP A 53 -3.95 12.35 -13.86
CA ASP A 53 -4.79 13.53 -14.00
C ASP A 53 -5.78 13.34 -15.15
N VAL A 54 -7.05 13.60 -14.88
CA VAL A 54 -8.14 13.60 -15.87
C VAL A 54 -8.91 14.93 -15.76
N PRO A 55 -9.65 15.36 -16.80
CA PRO A 55 -10.26 16.69 -16.83
C PRO A 55 -11.08 17.07 -15.58
N ASP A 56 -11.75 16.10 -14.96
CA ASP A 56 -12.63 16.32 -13.80
C ASP A 56 -12.09 15.72 -12.49
N GLY A 57 -10.78 15.43 -12.39
CA GLY A 57 -10.15 14.96 -11.16
C GLY A 57 -8.94 14.06 -11.37
N THR A 58 -8.78 13.06 -10.51
CA THR A 58 -7.68 12.09 -10.58
C THR A 58 -8.26 10.69 -10.73
N ARG A 59 -7.85 9.98 -11.77
CA ARG A 59 -8.08 8.55 -11.89
C ARG A 59 -7.05 7.83 -11.04
N ILE A 60 -7.53 6.95 -10.16
CA ILE A 60 -6.68 6.08 -9.36
C ILE A 60 -6.81 4.67 -9.89
N THR A 61 -5.69 4.07 -10.31
CA THR A 61 -5.60 2.65 -10.62
C THR A 61 -5.03 1.93 -9.41
N GLU A 62 -5.85 1.07 -8.78
CA GLU A 62 -5.44 0.23 -7.65
C GLU A 62 -4.98 -1.15 -8.15
N THR A 63 -3.78 -1.56 -7.75
CA THR A 63 -3.27 -2.91 -7.92
C THR A 63 -3.00 -3.55 -6.56
N PHE A 64 -3.53 -4.76 -6.36
CA PHE A 64 -3.24 -5.59 -5.19
C PHE A 64 -2.47 -6.84 -5.59
N ASP A 65 -1.16 -6.81 -5.44
CA ASP A 65 -0.25 -7.85 -5.93
C ASP A 65 0.21 -8.80 -4.80
N TRP A 66 -0.26 -10.04 -4.89
CA TRP A 66 0.10 -11.13 -3.99
C TRP A 66 1.42 -11.82 -4.34
N SER A 67 1.99 -11.60 -5.52
CA SER A 67 3.23 -12.27 -5.93
C SER A 67 4.42 -11.90 -5.03
N PHE A 68 4.37 -10.73 -4.38
CA PHE A 68 5.33 -10.30 -3.37
C PHE A 68 5.07 -10.87 -1.97
N SER A 69 3.99 -11.62 -1.78
CA SER A 69 3.58 -12.13 -0.47
C SER A 69 4.53 -13.21 0.01
N VAL A 70 4.99 -13.09 1.26
CA VAL A 70 5.75 -14.16 1.94
C VAL A 70 4.91 -15.42 2.17
N PHE A 71 3.58 -15.33 2.04
CA PHE A 71 2.68 -16.47 2.15
C PHE A 71 2.84 -17.45 0.97
N LEU A 72 3.18 -16.96 -0.23
CA LEU A 72 3.42 -17.84 -1.39
C LEU A 72 4.74 -18.63 -1.26
N ASP A 73 5.73 -18.10 -0.55
CA ASP A 73 6.97 -18.84 -0.27
C ASP A 73 6.78 -19.95 0.76
N SER A 74 5.83 -19.80 1.69
CA SER A 74 5.51 -20.84 2.68
C SER A 74 4.67 -22.01 2.16
N LEU A 75 4.23 -21.95 0.89
CA LEU A 75 3.47 -23.00 0.20
C LEU A 75 4.32 -23.78 -0.82
N LYS A 76 5.64 -23.57 -0.83
CA LYS A 76 6.63 -24.37 -1.55
C LYS A 76 7.39 -25.32 -0.63
#